data_AF-A0A2A9KA10-F1
#
_entry.id   AF-A0A2A9KA10-F1
#
_cell.length_a   1.000
_cell.length_b   1.000
_cell.length_c   1.000
_cell.angle_alpha   90.00
_cell.angle_beta   90.00
_cell.angle_gamma   90.00
#
_symmetry.space_group_name_H-M   'P 1'
#
loop_
_entity.id
_entity.type
_entity.pdbx_description
1 polymer ?
#
loop_
_entity_poly.entity_id
_entity_poly.type
_entity_poly.pdbx_seq_one_letter_code
_entity_poly.pdbx_strand_id
1 'polypeptide(L)'
;MSASYYLPRTARRLRLTCCLLLLTGSPMLPAKSLPAKAPASASATASVSAPAFASRQAALAALPPLMLWVWERPDDIRSWLANSARSSKSSEAGDAAGADLQAQRIGVAVLDTTVLLRDGSATVRRRQQPLRLPPEWYAAGNLQPKAPVVPIVHIDMARTPHKPALNERQKQTIVRAIAAAAKRSPSQVVQLDFDVAHSQKPFLADVIQRSRIALPDNVALSITAQASWCVGDAWLADLPVDEVVPMAFRMSGDVKRTQEILIHDGRFPRPECQPSLGLSLDEQPWPDKLRSQRLYLFNRAAWSATPMASWSVRLGAFLP
;
A
#
# COMPACT_ATOMS: atom_id res chain seq x y z
N MET A 1 -19.29 15.43 -1.93
CA MET A 1 -18.19 16.40 -1.65
C MET A 1 -16.92 15.59 -1.49
N SER A 2 -15.99 15.65 -2.43
CA SER A 2 -14.73 14.88 -2.39
C SER A 2 -13.57 15.88 -2.38
N ALA A 3 -12.76 15.84 -1.33
CA ALA A 3 -11.76 16.82 -0.98
C ALA A 3 -10.52 16.73 -1.90
N SER A 4 -10.34 17.74 -2.76
CA SER A 4 -9.09 17.98 -3.46
C SER A 4 -8.05 18.51 -2.48
N TYR A 5 -6.92 17.84 -2.34
CA TYR A 5 -5.74 18.38 -1.65
C TYR A 5 -5.04 19.36 -2.59
N TYR A 6 -5.12 20.66 -2.26
CA TYR A 6 -4.35 21.73 -2.91
C TYR A 6 -2.86 21.59 -2.57
N LEU A 7 -2.01 21.55 -3.60
CA LEU A 7 -0.56 21.75 -3.48
C LEU A 7 -0.22 23.14 -4.05
N PRO A 8 0.58 23.97 -3.36
CA PRO A 8 1.02 25.25 -3.90
C PRO A 8 2.09 25.06 -4.97
N ARG A 9 1.91 25.73 -6.11
CA ARG A 9 2.90 25.90 -7.17
C ARG A 9 3.94 26.93 -6.72
N THR A 10 5.21 26.54 -6.61
CA THR A 10 6.33 27.47 -6.70
C THR A 10 7.24 27.05 -7.84
N ALA A 11 7.21 27.86 -8.89
CA ALA A 11 8.13 27.80 -10.00
C ALA A 11 9.47 28.40 -9.58
N ARG A 12 10.58 27.70 -9.86
CA ARG A 12 11.88 28.36 -10.04
C ARG A 12 12.59 27.75 -11.23
N ARG A 13 12.82 28.61 -12.22
CA ARG A 13 13.58 28.36 -13.45
C ARG A 13 15.04 28.14 -13.07
N LEU A 14 15.63 27.01 -13.47
CA LEU A 14 17.09 26.86 -13.51
C LEU A 14 17.57 27.13 -14.94
N ARG A 15 18.38 28.17 -15.08
CA ARG A 15 19.06 28.52 -16.34
C ARG A 15 20.18 27.52 -16.59
N LEU A 16 20.18 26.91 -17.77
CA LEU A 16 21.31 26.18 -18.33
C LEU A 16 22.45 27.18 -18.62
N THR A 17 23.67 26.88 -18.19
CA THR A 17 24.86 27.60 -18.66
C THR A 17 25.82 26.58 -19.24
N CYS A 18 26.09 26.77 -20.53
CA CYS A 18 26.98 26.01 -21.38
C CYS A 18 28.43 26.31 -20.99
N CYS A 19 29.27 25.29 -20.85
CA CYS A 19 30.72 25.45 -20.87
C CYS A 19 31.30 24.45 -21.86
N LEU A 20 31.69 25.01 -23.01
CA LEU A 20 32.53 24.42 -24.04
C LEU A 20 33.95 24.29 -23.47
N LEU A 21 34.55 23.10 -23.53
CA LEU A 21 36.00 22.93 -23.45
C LEU A 21 36.43 21.93 -24.53
N LEU A 22 37.03 22.48 -25.58
CA LEU A 22 37.88 21.79 -26.55
C LEU A 22 39.24 21.53 -25.90
N LEU A 23 39.91 20.42 -26.26
CA LEU A 23 41.37 20.20 -26.37
C LEU A 23 41.57 18.73 -26.82
N THR A 24 41.74 18.45 -28.12
CA THR A 24 43.01 18.25 -28.88
C THR A 24 43.75 16.93 -28.65
N GLY A 25 43.96 16.18 -29.74
CA GLY A 25 45.24 15.52 -30.06
C GLY A 25 45.42 14.03 -29.72
N SER A 26 45.26 13.16 -30.72
CA SER A 26 45.75 11.77 -30.77
C SER A 26 47.30 11.71 -30.92
N PRO A 27 47.99 10.56 -30.69
CA PRO A 27 48.06 9.51 -31.73
C PRO A 27 48.11 8.04 -31.22
N MET A 28 47.93 7.14 -32.19
CA MET A 28 47.99 5.67 -32.12
C MET A 28 49.40 5.12 -31.81
N LEU A 29 49.43 3.88 -31.27
CA LEU A 29 50.25 2.69 -31.65
C LEU A 29 50.58 1.85 -30.39
N PRO A 30 50.98 0.56 -30.49
CA PRO A 30 50.41 -0.56 -31.24
C PRO A 30 50.09 -1.76 -30.29
N ALA A 31 49.45 -2.79 -30.87
CA ALA A 31 49.06 -4.03 -30.20
C ALA A 31 50.24 -4.85 -29.65
N LYS A 32 50.04 -5.45 -28.47
CA LYS A 32 50.73 -6.69 -28.04
C LYS A 32 49.69 -7.69 -27.57
N SER A 33 49.59 -8.77 -28.32
CA SER A 33 48.87 -10.00 -28.00
C SER A 33 49.59 -10.76 -26.88
N LEU A 34 48.85 -11.13 -25.84
CA LEU A 34 49.26 -12.13 -24.85
C LEU A 34 48.08 -13.09 -24.58
N PRO A 35 48.36 -14.37 -24.31
CA PRO A 35 47.44 -15.48 -24.54
C PRO A 35 46.33 -15.58 -23.49
N ALA A 36 45.18 -16.08 -23.96
CA ALA A 36 44.00 -16.39 -23.16
C ALA A 36 44.33 -17.40 -22.04
N LYS A 37 44.25 -16.94 -20.79
CA LYS A 37 44.19 -17.80 -19.60
C LYS A 37 42.72 -17.93 -19.21
N ALA A 38 42.13 -19.08 -19.48
CA ALA A 38 40.78 -19.41 -19.05
C ALA A 38 40.67 -19.28 -17.51
N PRO A 39 39.72 -18.49 -16.97
CA PRO A 39 39.40 -18.60 -15.57
C PRO A 39 38.48 -19.80 -15.35
N ALA A 40 38.89 -20.60 -14.38
CA ALA A 40 38.20 -21.75 -13.85
C ALA A 40 36.76 -21.41 -13.40
N SER A 41 35.88 -22.39 -13.61
CA SER A 41 34.67 -22.70 -12.83
C SER A 41 34.05 -21.53 -12.07
N ALA A 42 33.09 -20.85 -12.70
CA ALA A 42 32.10 -20.07 -11.98
C ALA A 42 31.28 -21.03 -11.11
N SER A 43 31.59 -21.04 -9.81
CA SER A 43 30.75 -21.67 -8.80
C SER A 43 29.42 -20.93 -8.81
N ALA A 44 28.40 -21.51 -9.42
CA ALA A 44 27.04 -21.02 -9.39
C ALA A 44 26.55 -21.12 -7.94
N THR A 45 26.74 -20.07 -7.15
CA THR A 45 25.98 -19.86 -5.93
C THR A 45 24.54 -19.64 -6.36
N ALA A 46 23.76 -20.72 -6.39
CA ALA A 46 22.31 -20.65 -6.50
C ALA A 46 21.85 -19.76 -5.35
N SER A 47 21.38 -18.56 -5.69
CA SER A 47 20.67 -17.70 -4.75
C SER A 47 19.40 -18.46 -4.36
N VAL A 48 19.41 -19.09 -3.19
CA VAL A 48 18.21 -19.68 -2.61
C VAL A 48 17.29 -18.51 -2.30
N SER A 49 16.38 -18.19 -3.23
CA SER A 49 15.27 -17.28 -2.95
C SER A 49 14.46 -17.92 -1.83
N ALA A 50 14.29 -17.22 -0.71
CA ALA A 50 13.42 -17.68 0.35
C ALA A 50 12.02 -18.06 -0.19
N PRO A 51 11.35 -19.03 0.44
CA PRO A 51 10.11 -19.56 -0.08
C PRO A 51 9.02 -18.50 -0.06
N ALA A 52 8.42 -18.27 -1.23
CA ALA A 52 7.15 -17.56 -1.36
C ALA A 52 6.07 -18.28 -0.54
N PHE A 53 5.09 -17.54 -0.04
CA PHE A 53 3.83 -18.11 0.45
C PHE A 53 3.25 -19.04 -0.61
N ALA A 54 2.80 -20.21 -0.15
CA ALA A 54 2.26 -21.26 -1.01
C ALA A 54 0.89 -20.92 -1.61
N SER A 55 0.15 -19.97 -1.02
CA SER A 55 -1.19 -19.57 -1.46
C SER A 55 -1.53 -18.12 -1.09
N ARG A 56 -2.58 -17.58 -1.72
CA ARG A 56 -3.14 -16.24 -1.42
C ARG A 56 -3.63 -16.14 0.02
N GLN A 57 -4.27 -17.21 0.50
CA GLN A 57 -4.77 -17.30 1.87
C GLN A 57 -3.61 -17.27 2.87
N ALA A 58 -2.50 -17.97 2.59
CA ALA A 58 -1.32 -17.92 3.45
C ALA A 58 -0.69 -16.52 3.46
N ALA A 59 -0.59 -15.87 2.30
CA ALA A 59 -0.07 -14.50 2.20
C ALA A 59 -0.92 -13.50 3.00
N LEU A 60 -2.25 -13.55 2.90
CA LEU A 60 -3.15 -12.69 3.68
C LEU A 60 -3.15 -13.00 5.18
N ALA A 61 -3.12 -14.28 5.56
CA ALA A 61 -3.11 -14.69 6.96
C ALA A 61 -1.83 -14.26 7.68
N ALA A 62 -0.73 -14.09 6.95
CA ALA A 62 0.54 -13.60 7.47
C ALA A 62 0.53 -12.09 7.77
N LEU A 63 -0.45 -11.33 7.26
CA LEU A 63 -0.57 -9.90 7.56
C LEU A 63 -0.96 -9.66 9.03
N PRO A 64 -0.35 -8.66 9.69
CA PRO A 64 -0.69 -8.32 11.06
C PRO A 64 -2.12 -7.75 11.18
N PRO A 65 -2.75 -7.87 12.36
CA PRO A 65 -4.13 -7.42 12.58
C PRO A 65 -4.28 -5.90 12.60
N LEU A 66 -3.20 -5.13 12.80
CA LEU A 66 -3.21 -3.69 12.61
C LEU A 66 -2.34 -3.31 11.41
N MET A 67 -2.90 -2.56 10.47
CA MET A 67 -2.24 -2.04 9.28
C MET A 67 -2.32 -0.52 9.27
N LEU A 68 -1.18 0.16 9.14
CA LEU A 68 -1.12 1.62 9.03
C LEU A 68 -1.19 2.01 7.56
N TRP A 69 -2.15 2.84 7.19
CA TRP A 69 -2.27 3.33 5.82
C TRP A 69 -1.37 4.56 5.62
N VAL A 70 -0.34 4.43 4.79
CA VAL A 70 0.72 5.44 4.58
C VAL A 70 0.59 6.07 3.18
N TRP A 71 0.27 7.36 3.14
CA TRP A 71 -0.03 8.11 1.91
C TRP A 71 1.19 8.79 1.26
N GLU A 72 0.94 9.60 0.21
CA GLU A 72 1.95 10.38 -0.54
C GLU A 72 2.57 11.53 0.29
N ARG A 73 3.36 11.22 1.33
CA ARG A 73 4.02 12.21 2.22
C ARG A 73 5.32 11.68 2.82
N PRO A 74 6.31 12.51 3.18
CA PRO A 74 7.47 12.06 3.92
C PRO A 74 7.05 11.36 5.23
N ASP A 75 7.58 10.16 5.49
CA ASP A 75 7.30 9.44 6.74
C ASP A 75 8.50 8.59 7.18
N ASP A 76 8.65 8.40 8.50
CA ASP A 76 9.68 7.58 9.12
C ASP A 76 9.07 6.67 10.19
N ILE A 77 8.44 5.59 9.71
CA ILE A 77 7.79 4.58 10.54
C ILE A 77 8.82 3.86 11.41
N ARG A 78 10.03 3.64 10.90
CA ARG A 78 11.12 3.02 11.67
C ARG A 78 11.38 3.78 12.96
N SER A 79 11.62 5.09 12.86
CA SER A 79 11.87 5.95 14.02
C SER A 79 10.64 6.03 14.93
N TRP A 80 9.44 6.06 14.34
CA TRP A 80 8.18 6.10 15.08
C TRP A 80 7.93 4.84 15.94
N LEU A 81 8.16 3.64 15.40
CA LEU A 81 8.06 2.38 16.15
C LEU A 81 9.10 2.33 17.28
N ALA A 82 10.34 2.75 17.01
CA ALA A 82 11.41 2.79 18.00
C ALA A 82 11.11 3.77 19.15
N ASN A 83 10.46 4.90 18.87
CA ASN A 83 10.02 5.85 19.91
C ASN A 83 8.90 5.28 20.76
N SER A 84 7.94 4.59 20.13
CA SER A 84 6.81 3.98 20.83
C SER A 84 7.28 2.86 21.78
N ALA A 85 8.25 2.04 21.36
CA ALA A 85 8.83 1.00 22.21
C ALA A 85 9.66 1.54 23.39
N ARG A 86 10.30 2.71 23.24
CA ARG A 86 11.03 3.36 24.33
C ARG A 86 10.09 3.95 25.38
N SER A 87 8.95 4.49 24.95
CA SER A 87 7.92 5.00 25.86
C SER A 87 7.24 3.90 26.67
N SER A 88 7.22 2.66 26.20
CA SER A 88 6.71 1.52 26.98
C SER A 88 7.75 0.94 27.94
N LYS A 89 9.05 0.91 27.55
CA LYS A 89 10.14 0.40 28.39
C LYS A 89 10.54 1.28 29.58
N SER A 90 10.02 2.50 29.72
CA SER A 90 10.26 3.31 30.92
C SER A 90 9.48 2.85 32.16
N SER A 91 8.76 1.72 32.13
CA SER A 91 8.12 1.13 33.31
C SER A 91 8.84 -0.08 33.93
N GLU A 92 9.71 -0.82 33.23
CA GLU A 92 10.43 -1.96 33.83
C GLU A 92 11.80 -2.17 33.17
N ALA A 93 12.85 -2.24 33.99
CA ALA A 93 14.23 -2.48 33.57
C ALA A 93 14.46 -3.99 33.32
N GLY A 94 14.85 -4.35 32.10
CA GLY A 94 15.28 -5.72 31.77
C GLY A 94 15.41 -5.96 30.27
N ASP A 95 16.64 -6.24 29.85
CA ASP A 95 17.09 -6.82 28.59
C ASP A 95 16.82 -6.10 27.24
N ALA A 96 17.95 -5.75 26.63
CA ALA A 96 18.13 -5.07 25.37
C ALA A 96 18.77 -6.03 24.36
N ALA A 97 17.94 -6.78 23.64
CA ALA A 97 18.26 -7.32 22.31
C ALA A 97 16.94 -7.85 21.70
N GLY A 98 16.42 -7.19 20.66
CA GLY A 98 15.26 -7.68 19.91
C GLY A 98 13.90 -7.48 20.59
N ALA A 99 13.55 -6.24 20.98
CA ALA A 99 12.17 -5.87 21.31
C ALA A 99 11.32 -5.92 20.03
N ASP A 100 10.95 -7.15 19.75
CA ASP A 100 10.29 -7.78 18.63
C ASP A 100 9.33 -6.87 17.83
N LEU A 101 9.78 -6.45 16.65
CA LEU A 101 8.92 -5.84 15.64
C LEU A 101 7.87 -6.82 15.09
N GLN A 102 7.96 -8.12 15.39
CA GLN A 102 6.86 -9.08 15.21
C GLN A 102 5.93 -9.19 16.42
N ALA A 103 6.33 -8.77 17.63
CA ALA A 103 5.43 -8.58 18.77
C ALA A 103 4.56 -7.34 18.57
N GLN A 104 5.06 -6.39 17.78
CA GLN A 104 4.25 -5.31 17.25
C GLN A 104 3.37 -5.91 16.15
N ARG A 105 2.12 -6.21 16.51
CA ARG A 105 1.02 -6.68 15.64
C ARG A 105 0.63 -5.64 14.58
N ILE A 106 1.62 -4.95 13.99
CA ILE A 106 1.52 -3.74 13.16
C ILE A 106 2.21 -3.99 11.83
N GLY A 107 1.53 -3.63 10.75
CA GLY A 107 2.09 -3.50 9.41
C GLY A 107 1.71 -2.19 8.77
N VAL A 108 2.07 -2.03 7.50
CA VAL A 108 1.93 -0.81 6.72
C VAL A 108 1.38 -1.14 5.34
N ALA A 109 0.27 -0.52 4.98
CA ALA A 109 -0.19 -0.45 3.62
C ALA A 109 0.33 0.87 3.04
N VAL A 110 1.23 0.80 2.07
CA VAL A 110 1.97 1.97 1.53
C VAL A 110 1.50 2.31 0.13
N LEU A 111 1.19 3.58 -0.13
CA LEU A 111 0.99 4.06 -1.50
C LEU A 111 2.24 3.83 -2.35
N ASP A 112 2.18 2.88 -3.29
CA ASP A 112 3.27 2.53 -4.19
C ASP A 112 3.15 3.25 -5.54
N THR A 113 1.92 3.30 -6.06
CA THR A 113 1.61 3.79 -7.40
C THR A 113 0.29 4.56 -7.39
N THR A 114 0.26 5.70 -8.08
CA THR A 114 -0.96 6.41 -8.45
C THR A 114 -1.21 6.27 -9.94
N VAL A 115 -2.42 5.90 -10.33
CA VAL A 115 -2.90 5.96 -11.72
C VAL A 115 -3.94 7.06 -11.82
N LEU A 116 -3.64 8.12 -12.57
CA LEU A 116 -4.61 9.19 -12.86
C LEU A 116 -5.30 8.91 -14.18
N LEU A 117 -6.62 8.73 -14.14
CA LEU A 117 -7.49 8.58 -15.31
C LEU A 117 -7.99 9.95 -15.76
N ARG A 118 -7.77 10.29 -17.03
CA ARG A 118 -8.17 11.58 -17.60
C ARG A 118 -8.46 11.44 -19.09
N ASP A 119 -9.61 11.97 -19.52
CA ASP A 119 -10.07 11.86 -20.91
C ASP A 119 -9.98 10.38 -21.36
N GLY A 120 -9.43 10.09 -22.54
CA GLY A 120 -9.20 8.73 -23.02
C GLY A 120 -7.91 8.05 -22.52
N SER A 121 -7.19 8.66 -21.57
CA SER A 121 -5.82 8.28 -21.19
C SER A 121 -5.67 7.96 -19.70
N ALA A 122 -4.58 7.29 -19.34
CA ALA A 122 -4.18 7.06 -17.96
C ALA A 122 -2.69 7.37 -17.82
N THR A 123 -2.31 8.03 -16.72
CA THR A 123 -0.90 8.29 -16.39
C THR A 123 -0.55 7.58 -15.10
N VAL A 124 0.64 7.00 -15.04
CA VAL A 124 1.11 6.21 -13.89
C VAL A 124 2.28 6.93 -13.24
N ARG A 125 2.23 7.12 -11.93
CA ARG A 125 3.31 7.72 -11.15
C ARG A 125 3.61 6.87 -9.94
N ARG A 126 4.87 6.48 -9.75
CA ARG A 126 5.33 5.87 -8.50
C ARG A 126 5.32 6.91 -7.39
N ARG A 127 5.20 6.44 -6.16
CA ARG A 127 5.49 7.21 -4.96
C ARG A 127 6.75 8.07 -5.13
N GLN A 128 6.68 9.36 -4.81
CA GLN A 128 7.77 10.33 -4.93
C GLN A 128 8.28 10.81 -3.57
N GLN A 129 7.46 10.75 -2.52
CA GLN A 129 7.89 11.16 -1.19
C GLN A 129 8.71 10.07 -0.49
N PRO A 130 9.72 10.43 0.33
CA PRO A 130 10.52 9.45 1.04
C PRO A 130 9.68 8.68 2.06
N LEU A 131 10.02 7.40 2.26
CA LEU A 131 9.45 6.57 3.30
C LEU A 131 10.56 5.71 3.92
N ARG A 132 10.74 5.81 5.23
CA ARG A 132 11.69 4.97 5.98
C ARG A 132 10.92 3.94 6.78
N LEU A 133 11.08 2.67 6.43
CA LEU A 133 10.56 1.54 7.19
C LEU A 133 11.72 0.75 7.79
N PRO A 134 11.46 -0.08 8.81
CA PRO A 134 12.45 -1.02 9.31
C PRO A 134 13.06 -1.84 8.15
N PRO A 135 14.40 -1.88 7.97
CA PRO A 135 15.04 -2.60 6.87
C PRO A 135 14.62 -4.07 6.74
N GLU A 136 14.35 -4.73 7.86
CA GLU A 136 13.85 -6.10 7.97
C GLU A 136 12.48 -6.30 7.32
N TRP A 137 11.67 -5.24 7.17
CA TRP A 137 10.37 -5.29 6.50
C TRP A 137 10.50 -5.33 4.97
N TYR A 138 11.69 -5.02 4.44
CA TYR A 138 12.00 -4.92 3.02
C TYR A 138 13.22 -5.72 2.59
N ALA A 139 13.76 -6.59 3.45
CA ALA A 139 14.99 -7.32 3.17
C ALA A 139 14.86 -8.17 1.90
N ALA A 140 15.30 -7.60 0.78
CA ALA A 140 15.34 -8.23 -0.52
C ALA A 140 16.31 -9.41 -0.44
N GLY A 141 15.76 -10.62 -0.45
CA GLY A 141 16.52 -11.86 -0.33
C GLY A 141 15.82 -12.91 0.52
N ASN A 142 15.07 -12.48 1.55
CA ASN A 142 14.30 -13.37 2.39
C ASN A 142 12.84 -12.89 2.49
N LEU A 143 11.93 -13.51 1.74
CA LEU A 143 10.50 -13.51 2.04
C LEU A 143 10.35 -13.94 3.50
N GLN A 144 10.07 -12.97 4.37
CA GLN A 144 9.83 -13.23 5.78
C GLN A 144 8.46 -13.91 5.90
N PRO A 145 8.31 -14.95 6.74
CA PRO A 145 7.02 -15.60 7.00
C PRO A 145 5.91 -14.64 7.46
N LYS A 146 6.27 -13.42 7.88
CA LYS A 146 5.39 -12.30 8.16
C LYS A 146 6.01 -11.02 7.58
N ALA A 147 5.64 -10.67 6.35
CA ALA A 147 6.04 -9.40 5.77
C ALA A 147 4.96 -8.34 6.04
N PRO A 148 5.27 -7.28 6.78
CA PRO A 148 4.27 -6.31 7.24
C PRO A 148 3.95 -5.24 6.20
N VAL A 149 4.32 -5.39 4.93
CA VAL A 149 4.17 -4.31 3.92
C VAL A 149 3.26 -4.72 2.78
N VAL A 150 2.22 -3.94 2.54
CA VAL A 150 1.31 -4.09 1.39
C VAL A 150 1.43 -2.86 0.46
N PRO A 151 1.90 -2.99 -0.79
CA PRO A 151 1.85 -1.91 -1.75
C PRO A 151 0.42 -1.62 -2.21
N ILE A 152 0.07 -0.35 -2.28
CA ILE A 152 -1.22 0.15 -2.77
C ILE A 152 -1.06 0.79 -4.15
N VAL A 153 -1.98 0.43 -5.03
CA VAL A 153 -2.23 1.13 -6.29
C VAL A 153 -3.48 1.97 -6.11
N HIS A 154 -3.30 3.28 -5.99
CA HIS A 154 -4.40 4.24 -5.91
C HIS A 154 -4.81 4.71 -7.30
N ILE A 155 -6.11 4.75 -7.57
CA ILE A 155 -6.67 5.25 -8.82
C ILE A 155 -7.38 6.58 -8.55
N ASP A 156 -6.92 7.62 -9.20
CA ASP A 156 -7.55 8.94 -9.17
C ASP A 156 -8.25 9.22 -10.50
N MET A 157 -9.37 9.94 -10.46
CA MET A 157 -10.14 10.32 -11.63
C MET A 157 -10.16 11.84 -11.76
N ALA A 158 -9.68 12.32 -12.91
CA ALA A 158 -9.81 13.72 -13.26
C ALA A 158 -11.29 14.14 -13.29
N ARG A 159 -11.54 15.38 -12.85
CA ARG A 159 -12.87 15.98 -12.81
C ARG A 159 -13.14 16.77 -14.09
N THR A 160 -14.37 17.28 -14.20
CA THR A 160 -14.80 18.16 -15.30
C THR A 160 -13.80 19.29 -15.55
N PRO A 161 -13.51 19.63 -16.83
CA PRO A 161 -14.08 19.07 -18.06
C PRO A 161 -13.46 17.74 -18.53
N HIS A 162 -12.43 17.24 -17.84
CA HIS A 162 -11.61 16.12 -18.30
C HIS A 162 -11.94 14.78 -17.65
N LYS A 163 -13.23 14.45 -17.58
CA LYS A 163 -13.66 13.18 -16.98
C LYS A 163 -13.05 11.99 -17.75
N PRO A 164 -12.71 10.88 -17.08
CA PRO A 164 -12.19 9.71 -17.75
C PRO A 164 -13.25 9.04 -18.64
N ALA A 165 -12.82 8.50 -19.77
CA ALA A 165 -13.65 7.76 -20.72
C ALA A 165 -14.02 6.34 -20.24
N LEU A 166 -13.33 5.83 -19.23
CA LEU A 166 -13.46 4.47 -18.69
C LEU A 166 -13.31 3.38 -19.77
N ASN A 167 -12.30 3.56 -20.62
CA ASN A 167 -12.05 2.71 -21.79
C ASN A 167 -11.04 1.58 -21.54
N GLU A 168 -10.87 0.69 -22.53
CA GLU A 168 -9.94 -0.45 -22.45
C GLU A 168 -8.49 -0.05 -22.16
N ARG A 169 -8.02 1.08 -22.71
CA ARG A 169 -6.66 1.59 -22.46
C ARG A 169 -6.46 1.92 -20.98
N GLN A 170 -7.46 2.52 -20.35
CA GLN A 170 -7.43 2.84 -18.92
C GLN A 170 -7.46 1.57 -18.07
N LYS A 171 -8.36 0.62 -18.35
CA LYS A 171 -8.40 -0.68 -17.65
C LYS A 171 -7.05 -1.40 -17.70
N GLN A 172 -6.48 -1.51 -18.91
CA GLN A 172 -5.20 -2.20 -19.10
C GLN A 172 -4.05 -1.50 -18.37
N THR A 173 -4.10 -0.17 -18.26
CA THR A 173 -3.10 0.59 -17.50
C THR A 173 -3.20 0.32 -16.00
N ILE A 174 -4.41 0.23 -15.46
CA ILE A 174 -4.64 -0.13 -14.05
C ILE A 174 -4.14 -1.56 -13.76
N VAL A 175 -4.53 -2.53 -14.59
CA VAL A 175 -4.10 -3.94 -14.46
C VAL A 175 -2.58 -4.06 -14.47
N ARG A 176 -1.90 -3.37 -15.41
CA ARG A 176 -0.42 -3.34 -15.46
C ARG A 176 0.20 -2.72 -14.20
N ALA A 177 -0.40 -1.65 -13.66
CA ALA A 177 0.08 -1.01 -12.44
C ALA A 177 -0.05 -1.96 -11.23
N ILE A 178 -1.17 -2.67 -11.10
CA ILE A 178 -1.40 -3.69 -10.06
C ILE A 178 -0.38 -4.82 -10.16
N ALA A 179 -0.21 -5.41 -11.35
CA ALA A 179 0.76 -6.49 -11.56
C ALA A 179 2.20 -6.04 -11.29
N ALA A 180 2.55 -4.80 -11.64
CA ALA A 180 3.88 -4.24 -11.35
C ALA A 180 4.08 -4.04 -9.83
N ALA A 181 3.07 -3.53 -9.11
CA ALA A 181 3.13 -3.35 -7.65
C ALA A 181 3.23 -4.70 -6.93
N ALA A 182 2.49 -5.72 -7.37
CA ALA A 182 2.57 -7.08 -6.85
C ALA A 182 3.97 -7.67 -6.95
N LYS A 183 4.69 -7.48 -8.06
CA LYS A 183 6.09 -7.94 -8.22
C LYS A 183 7.06 -7.32 -7.20
N ARG A 184 6.71 -6.17 -6.62
CA ARG A 184 7.49 -5.49 -5.59
C ARG A 184 6.97 -5.76 -4.17
N SER A 185 5.88 -6.51 -4.04
CA SER A 185 5.26 -6.78 -2.75
C SER A 185 6.07 -7.81 -1.98
N PRO A 186 6.63 -7.47 -0.80
CA PRO A 186 7.29 -8.45 0.04
C PRO A 186 6.29 -9.36 0.77
N SER A 187 5.01 -8.98 0.85
CA SER A 187 3.93 -9.76 1.46
C SER A 187 3.18 -10.66 0.50
N GLN A 188 3.45 -10.56 -0.80
CA GLN A 188 2.62 -11.15 -1.84
C GLN A 188 1.14 -10.76 -1.72
N VAL A 189 0.90 -9.55 -1.21
CA VAL A 189 -0.42 -8.90 -1.23
C VAL A 189 -0.28 -7.59 -1.99
N VAL A 190 -1.25 -7.25 -2.83
CA VAL A 190 -1.36 -5.91 -3.44
C VAL A 190 -2.75 -5.38 -3.17
N GLN A 191 -2.84 -4.10 -2.81
CA GLN A 191 -4.12 -3.46 -2.54
C GLN A 191 -4.48 -2.47 -3.65
N LEU A 192 -5.67 -2.60 -4.22
CA LEU A 192 -6.25 -1.61 -5.13
C LEU A 192 -7.10 -0.64 -4.32
N ASP A 193 -6.79 0.65 -4.41
CA ASP A 193 -7.59 1.71 -3.83
C ASP A 193 -8.28 2.52 -4.93
N PHE A 194 -9.57 2.29 -5.13
CA PHE A 194 -10.33 2.95 -6.19
C PHE A 194 -11.79 3.20 -5.82
N ASP A 195 -12.09 4.44 -5.44
CA ASP A 195 -13.45 4.88 -5.20
C ASP A 195 -14.20 5.17 -6.51
N VAL A 196 -15.26 4.42 -6.74
CA VAL A 196 -16.12 4.56 -7.93
C VAL A 196 -17.56 4.92 -7.57
N ALA A 197 -18.24 5.66 -8.44
CA ALA A 197 -19.68 5.85 -8.35
C ALA A 197 -20.42 4.55 -8.70
N HIS A 198 -21.72 4.48 -8.38
CA HIS A 198 -22.55 3.32 -8.71
C HIS A 198 -22.49 2.94 -10.21
N SER A 199 -22.58 3.93 -11.10
CA SER A 199 -22.52 3.74 -12.56
C SER A 199 -21.16 3.24 -13.07
N GLN A 200 -20.11 3.32 -12.24
CA GLN A 200 -18.74 2.95 -12.57
C GLN A 200 -18.34 1.59 -11.98
N LYS A 201 -19.21 0.95 -11.18
CA LYS A 201 -18.98 -0.40 -10.66
C LYS A 201 -18.65 -1.44 -11.74
N PRO A 202 -19.32 -1.46 -12.92
CA PRO A 202 -18.96 -2.42 -13.97
C PRO A 202 -17.53 -2.24 -14.49
N PHE A 203 -17.02 -1.00 -14.53
CA PHE A 203 -15.64 -0.73 -14.90
C PHE A 203 -14.65 -1.28 -13.86
N LEU A 204 -14.92 -1.06 -12.57
CA LEU A 204 -14.09 -1.60 -11.49
C LEU A 204 -14.14 -3.14 -11.44
N ALA A 205 -15.32 -3.74 -11.62
CA ALA A 205 -15.47 -5.19 -11.66
C ALA A 205 -14.61 -5.84 -12.77
N ASP A 206 -14.64 -5.28 -13.99
CA ASP A 206 -13.80 -5.76 -15.10
C ASP A 206 -12.30 -5.56 -14.82
N VAL A 207 -11.91 -4.45 -14.20
CA VAL A 207 -10.52 -4.23 -13.75
C VAL A 207 -10.10 -5.28 -12.72
N ILE A 208 -10.94 -5.61 -11.75
CA ILE A 208 -10.66 -6.62 -10.72
C ILE A 208 -10.49 -8.00 -11.35
N GLN A 209 -11.42 -8.42 -12.21
CA GLN A 209 -11.35 -9.72 -12.91
C GLN A 209 -10.06 -9.86 -13.71
N ARG A 210 -9.71 -8.85 -14.52
CA ARG A 210 -8.47 -8.84 -15.31
C ARG A 210 -7.23 -8.78 -14.44
N SER A 211 -7.28 -8.06 -13.33
CA SER A 211 -6.17 -8.01 -12.37
C SER A 211 -5.94 -9.37 -11.74
N ARG A 212 -7.01 -10.08 -11.37
CA ARG A 212 -6.87 -11.43 -10.83
C ARG A 212 -6.19 -12.37 -11.83
N ILE A 213 -6.59 -12.33 -13.11
CA ILE A 213 -5.98 -13.12 -14.19
C ILE A 213 -4.50 -12.77 -14.39
N ALA A 214 -4.13 -11.50 -14.25
CA ALA A 214 -2.76 -11.03 -14.48
C ALA A 214 -1.81 -11.27 -13.30
N LEU A 215 -2.34 -11.53 -12.10
CA LEU A 215 -1.56 -11.73 -10.88
C LEU A 215 -1.21 -13.22 -10.69
N PRO A 216 -0.02 -13.55 -10.18
CA PRO A 216 0.31 -14.93 -9.81
C PRO A 216 -0.70 -15.54 -8.84
N ASP A 217 -0.92 -16.85 -8.94
CA ASP A 217 -1.92 -17.58 -8.16
C ASP A 217 -1.69 -17.56 -6.65
N ASN A 218 -0.49 -17.21 -6.19
CA ASN A 218 -0.12 -17.07 -4.78
C ASN A 218 -0.03 -15.62 -4.31
N VAL A 219 -0.40 -14.64 -5.14
CA VAL A 219 -0.46 -13.22 -4.75
C VAL A 219 -1.90 -12.83 -4.47
N ALA A 220 -2.17 -12.35 -3.25
CA ALA A 220 -3.51 -11.91 -2.87
C ALA A 220 -3.83 -10.50 -3.40
N LEU A 221 -5.08 -10.32 -3.83
CA LEU A 221 -5.63 -9.03 -4.25
C LEU A 221 -6.58 -8.51 -3.16
N SER A 222 -6.15 -7.46 -2.48
CA SER A 222 -6.98 -6.68 -1.54
C SER A 222 -7.57 -5.47 -2.25
N ILE A 223 -8.76 -5.01 -1.86
CA ILE A 223 -9.35 -3.77 -2.36
C ILE A 223 -9.85 -2.90 -1.21
N THR A 224 -9.76 -1.57 -1.35
CA THR A 224 -10.59 -0.67 -0.54
C THR A 224 -12.02 -0.66 -1.07
N ALA A 225 -12.98 -0.44 -0.17
CA ALA A 225 -14.38 -0.30 -0.52
C ALA A 225 -15.00 0.90 0.19
N GLN A 226 -15.86 1.63 -0.50
CA GLN A 226 -16.73 2.60 0.19
C GLN A 226 -17.65 1.84 1.14
N ALA A 227 -17.82 2.35 2.35
CA ALA A 227 -18.68 1.72 3.37
C ALA A 227 -20.11 1.43 2.87
N SER A 228 -20.65 2.27 1.99
CA SER A 228 -21.99 2.08 1.39
C SER A 228 -22.11 0.80 0.56
N TRP A 229 -21.02 0.32 -0.05
CA TRP A 229 -21.00 -0.95 -0.79
C TRP A 229 -21.19 -2.16 0.13
N CYS A 230 -20.81 -2.01 1.41
CA CYS A 230 -20.88 -3.06 2.41
C CYS A 230 -22.21 -3.10 3.18
N VAL A 231 -23.14 -2.20 2.86
CA VAL A 231 -24.51 -2.15 3.42
C VAL A 231 -25.56 -2.36 2.34
N GLY A 232 -25.30 -1.83 1.13
CA GLY A 232 -26.21 -1.83 -0.02
C GLY A 232 -26.32 -3.18 -0.74
N ASP A 233 -26.20 -3.17 -2.07
CA ASP A 233 -26.28 -4.34 -2.94
C ASP A 233 -25.08 -5.30 -2.78
N ALA A 234 -25.28 -6.59 -3.08
CA ALA A 234 -24.28 -7.65 -2.91
C ALA A 234 -23.27 -7.74 -4.08
N TRP A 235 -23.00 -6.64 -4.78
CA TRP A 235 -22.22 -6.65 -6.03
C TRP A 235 -20.75 -7.03 -5.86
N LEU A 236 -20.23 -7.00 -4.63
CA LEU A 236 -18.87 -7.44 -4.29
C LEU A 236 -18.76 -8.96 -4.17
N ALA A 237 -19.86 -9.68 -3.92
CA ALA A 237 -19.85 -11.10 -3.57
C ALA A 237 -19.26 -12.00 -4.67
N ASP A 238 -19.42 -11.60 -5.93
CA ASP A 238 -18.96 -12.36 -7.10
C ASP A 238 -17.60 -11.91 -7.64
N LEU A 239 -16.95 -10.94 -6.97
CA LEU A 239 -15.66 -10.42 -7.41
C LEU A 239 -14.52 -11.30 -6.90
N PRO A 240 -13.50 -11.59 -7.75
CA PRO A 240 -12.39 -12.45 -7.36
C PRO A 240 -11.32 -11.67 -6.56
N VAL A 241 -11.74 -11.10 -5.43
CA VAL A 241 -10.89 -10.41 -4.46
C VAL A 241 -10.65 -11.33 -3.26
N ASP A 242 -9.46 -11.23 -2.67
CA ASP A 242 -9.08 -12.04 -1.52
C ASP A 242 -9.33 -11.30 -0.18
N GLU A 243 -9.37 -9.96 -0.21
CA GLU A 243 -9.74 -9.11 0.92
C GLU A 243 -10.51 -7.86 0.45
N VAL A 244 -11.54 -7.47 1.19
CA VAL A 244 -12.21 -6.17 1.05
C VAL A 244 -11.99 -5.38 2.33
N VAL A 245 -11.54 -4.13 2.20
CA VAL A 245 -11.29 -3.20 3.30
C VAL A 245 -12.30 -2.04 3.21
N PRO A 246 -13.44 -2.12 3.91
CA PRO A 246 -14.41 -1.04 3.92
C PRO A 246 -13.85 0.18 4.67
N MET A 247 -13.82 1.33 4.02
CA MET A 247 -13.37 2.59 4.61
C MET A 247 -14.51 3.24 5.38
N ALA A 248 -14.59 2.99 6.68
CA ALA A 248 -15.61 3.52 7.59
C ALA A 248 -15.29 4.94 8.08
N PHE A 249 -14.91 5.81 7.16
CA PHE A 249 -14.61 7.23 7.40
C PHE A 249 -14.82 7.99 6.10
N ARG A 250 -15.06 9.31 6.20
CA ARG A 250 -15.43 10.17 5.05
C ARG A 250 -16.55 9.59 4.20
N MET A 251 -17.46 8.88 4.87
CA MET A 251 -18.54 8.17 4.21
C MET A 251 -19.42 9.17 3.46
N SER A 252 -19.92 8.73 2.30
CA SER A 252 -20.89 9.48 1.51
C SER A 252 -22.10 8.61 1.22
N GLY A 253 -23.25 9.24 0.93
CA GLY A 253 -24.53 8.54 0.80
C GLY A 253 -25.25 8.45 2.15
N ASP A 254 -25.79 7.28 2.48
CA ASP A 254 -26.57 7.05 3.70
C ASP A 254 -25.68 6.88 4.93
N VAL A 255 -25.03 7.97 5.34
CA VAL A 255 -24.03 8.00 6.42
C VAL A 255 -24.65 7.55 7.75
N LYS A 256 -25.87 8.00 8.07
CA LYS A 256 -26.52 7.68 9.35
C LYS A 256 -26.74 6.18 9.51
N ARG A 257 -27.39 5.55 8.53
CA ARG A 257 -27.62 4.10 8.53
C ARG A 257 -26.31 3.32 8.63
N THR A 258 -25.29 3.77 7.89
CA THR A 258 -23.98 3.11 7.88
C THR A 258 -23.28 3.21 9.24
N GLN A 259 -23.37 4.37 9.90
CA GLN A 259 -22.85 4.58 11.25
C GLN A 259 -23.61 3.76 12.29
N GLU A 260 -24.95 3.72 12.23
CA GLU A 260 -25.79 2.95 13.15
C GLU A 260 -25.43 1.46 13.12
N ILE A 261 -25.27 0.89 11.93
CA ILE A 261 -24.81 -0.51 11.75
C ILE A 261 -23.45 -0.71 12.42
N LEU A 262 -22.48 0.15 12.15
CA LEU A 262 -21.14 0.01 12.71
C LEU A 262 -21.11 0.14 14.24
N ILE A 263 -21.89 1.07 14.79
CA ILE A 263 -21.99 1.29 16.23
C ILE A 263 -22.65 0.09 16.92
N HIS A 264 -23.75 -0.43 16.35
CA HIS A 264 -24.51 -1.51 16.94
C HIS A 264 -23.83 -2.87 16.78
N ASP A 265 -23.41 -3.20 15.56
CA ASP A 265 -22.92 -4.53 15.21
C ASP A 265 -21.40 -4.66 15.32
N GLY A 266 -20.67 -3.54 15.23
CA GLY A 266 -19.21 -3.52 15.26
C GLY A 266 -18.54 -4.04 13.99
N ARG A 267 -19.31 -4.24 12.92
CA ARG A 267 -18.89 -4.74 11.60
C ARG A 267 -19.95 -4.44 10.54
N PHE A 268 -19.58 -4.54 9.27
CA PHE A 268 -20.54 -4.46 8.15
C PHE A 268 -21.30 -5.79 7.94
N PRO A 269 -22.53 -5.74 7.40
CA PRO A 269 -23.37 -6.94 7.24
C PRO A 269 -22.87 -7.88 6.12
N ARG A 270 -22.26 -7.34 5.06
CA ARG A 270 -21.78 -8.13 3.91
C ARG A 270 -20.61 -9.04 4.33
N PRO A 271 -20.69 -10.38 4.14
CA PRO A 271 -19.65 -11.32 4.57
C PRO A 271 -18.23 -10.96 4.10
N GLU A 272 -18.10 -10.52 2.85
CA GLU A 272 -16.85 -10.07 2.24
C GLU A 272 -16.24 -8.84 2.92
N CYS A 273 -17.07 -8.00 3.57
CA CYS A 273 -16.67 -6.79 4.27
C CYS A 273 -16.46 -6.98 5.78
N GLN A 274 -16.68 -8.18 6.33
CA GLN A 274 -16.52 -8.44 7.77
C GLN A 274 -15.07 -8.60 8.25
N PRO A 275 -14.15 -9.25 7.49
CA PRO A 275 -12.82 -9.56 7.99
C PRO A 275 -11.95 -8.34 8.28
N SER A 276 -12.14 -7.25 7.53
CA SER A 276 -11.27 -6.07 7.59
C SER A 276 -12.10 -4.79 7.73
N LEU A 277 -11.51 -3.74 8.30
CA LEU A 277 -12.16 -2.45 8.50
C LEU A 277 -11.14 -1.31 8.46
N GLY A 278 -11.44 -0.27 7.69
CA GLY A 278 -10.70 0.99 7.66
C GLY A 278 -11.30 2.03 8.60
N LEU A 279 -10.48 2.66 9.44
CA LEU A 279 -10.87 3.77 10.34
C LEU A 279 -9.92 4.96 10.17
N SER A 280 -10.37 6.17 10.47
CA SER A 280 -9.54 7.37 10.45
C SER A 280 -9.24 7.88 11.86
N LEU A 281 -7.99 8.23 12.16
CA LEU A 281 -7.60 8.81 13.46
C LEU A 281 -8.29 10.15 13.74
N ASP A 282 -8.64 10.91 12.69
CA ASP A 282 -9.30 12.22 12.78
C ASP A 282 -10.84 12.15 12.80
N GLU A 283 -11.43 10.96 12.70
CA GLU A 283 -12.88 10.77 12.74
C GLU A 283 -13.27 9.89 13.93
N GLN A 284 -13.13 10.48 15.12
CA GLN A 284 -13.52 9.90 16.40
C GLN A 284 -14.89 10.44 16.85
N PRO A 285 -15.63 9.71 17.71
CA PRO A 285 -15.30 8.41 18.31
C PRO A 285 -15.43 7.23 17.32
N TRP A 286 -14.65 6.17 17.55
CA TRP A 286 -14.83 4.89 16.87
C TRP A 286 -15.89 4.05 17.57
N PRO A 287 -16.47 3.03 16.91
CA PRO A 287 -17.34 2.07 17.57
C PRO A 287 -16.63 1.39 18.75
N ASP A 288 -17.32 1.29 19.90
CA ASP A 288 -16.76 0.72 21.14
C ASP A 288 -16.40 -0.76 21.00
N LYS A 289 -17.04 -1.47 20.07
CA LYS A 289 -16.80 -2.87 19.77
C LYS A 289 -16.48 -3.02 18.29
N LEU A 290 -15.25 -3.42 17.99
CA LEU A 290 -14.83 -3.78 16.65
C LEU A 290 -14.76 -5.31 16.55
N ARG A 291 -15.42 -5.88 15.54
CA ARG A 291 -15.50 -7.34 15.32
C ARG A 291 -14.71 -7.81 14.09
N SER A 292 -13.99 -6.92 13.43
CA SER A 292 -13.14 -7.26 12.28
C SER A 292 -11.85 -7.92 12.74
N GLN A 293 -11.26 -8.78 11.92
CA GLN A 293 -9.99 -9.44 12.23
C GLN A 293 -8.79 -8.52 11.96
N ARG A 294 -8.94 -7.59 11.01
CA ARG A 294 -7.90 -6.64 10.61
C ARG A 294 -8.41 -5.21 10.58
N LEU A 295 -7.63 -4.30 11.16
CA LEU A 295 -7.89 -2.87 11.14
C LEU A 295 -6.86 -2.16 10.28
N TYR A 296 -7.34 -1.34 9.36
CA TYR A 296 -6.54 -0.41 8.59
C TYR A 296 -6.76 1.00 9.17
N LEU A 297 -5.75 1.58 9.79
CA LEU A 297 -5.84 2.94 10.30
C LEU A 297 -5.33 3.93 9.27
N PHE A 298 -6.14 4.94 9.01
CA PHE A 298 -5.77 6.10 8.20
C PHE A 298 -5.38 7.25 9.11
N ASN A 299 -4.35 7.98 8.68
CA ASN A 299 -3.91 9.20 9.34
C ASN A 299 -3.78 10.35 8.34
N ARG A 300 -4.42 11.48 8.65
CA ARG A 300 -4.28 12.72 7.88
C ARG A 300 -2.92 13.38 8.02
N ALA A 301 -2.19 13.10 9.10
CA ALA A 301 -0.83 13.56 9.35
C ALA A 301 0.19 12.49 8.94
N ALA A 302 1.49 12.80 9.02
CA ALA A 302 2.51 11.76 8.97
C ALA A 302 2.45 10.91 10.24
N TRP A 303 2.67 9.61 10.12
CA TRP A 303 2.72 8.71 11.27
C TRP A 303 3.86 9.08 12.21
N SER A 304 5.03 9.44 11.67
CA SER A 304 6.16 9.93 12.45
C SER A 304 5.87 11.14 13.33
N ALA A 305 4.82 11.90 13.02
CA ALA A 305 4.36 13.06 13.80
C ALA A 305 3.19 12.75 14.75
N THR A 306 2.72 11.51 14.80
CA THR A 306 1.50 11.12 15.53
C THR A 306 1.82 10.10 16.62
N PRO A 307 1.88 10.49 17.91
CA PRO A 307 2.21 9.56 18.98
C PRO A 307 1.25 8.38 19.05
N MET A 308 1.75 7.16 19.22
CA MET A 308 0.92 5.95 19.32
C MET A 308 -0.06 6.00 20.51
N ALA A 309 0.40 6.56 21.65
CA ALA A 309 -0.39 6.68 22.88
C ALA A 309 -1.69 7.49 22.72
N SER A 310 -1.82 8.35 21.69
CA SER A 310 -3.04 9.14 21.50
C SER A 310 -4.23 8.33 20.98
N TRP A 311 -4.00 7.11 20.48
CA TRP A 311 -5.03 6.27 19.88
C TRP A 311 -4.98 4.80 20.30
N SER A 312 -3.83 4.27 20.75
CA SER A 312 -3.66 2.83 21.04
C SER A 312 -4.58 2.30 22.12
N VAL A 313 -4.84 3.08 23.18
CA VAL A 313 -5.72 2.71 24.31
C VAL A 313 -7.13 2.34 23.82
N ARG A 314 -7.58 2.94 22.73
CA ARG A 314 -8.93 2.74 22.16
C ARG A 314 -9.05 1.47 21.31
N LEU A 315 -7.93 0.84 20.98
CA LEU A 315 -7.91 -0.36 20.14
C LEU A 315 -7.92 -1.66 20.94
N GLY A 316 -7.88 -1.59 22.28
CA GLY A 316 -7.96 -2.77 23.16
C GLY A 316 -7.12 -3.95 22.61
N ALA A 317 -7.78 -5.09 22.37
CA ALA A 317 -7.16 -6.36 21.93
C ALA A 317 -6.40 -6.35 20.58
N PHE A 318 -6.43 -5.26 19.80
CA PHE A 318 -5.63 -5.17 18.56
C PHE A 318 -4.17 -4.79 18.81
N LEU A 319 -3.87 -4.20 19.97
CA LEU A 319 -2.53 -3.92 20.46
C LEU A 319 -2.31 -4.62 21.82
N PRO A 320 -1.09 -5.09 22.13
CA PRO A 320 -0.78 -5.64 23.45
C PRO A 320 -0.91 -4.59 24.55
#